data_AF-A0A2D7PL46-F1
#
_entry.id   AF-A0A2D7PL46-F1
#
_cell.length_a   1.000
_cell.length_b   1.000
_cell.length_c   1.000
_cell.angle_alpha   90.00
_cell.angle_beta   90.00
_cell.angle_gamma   90.00
#
_symmetry.space_group_name_H-M   'P 1'
#
loop_
_entity.id
_entity.type
_entity.pdbx_description
1 polymer ?
#
loop_
_entity_poly.entity_id
_entity_poly.type
_entity_poly.pdbx_seq_one_letter_code
_entity_poly.pdbx_strand_id
1 'polypeptide(L)'
;MSSRLPIGVATTWSVPIGYLLPIALPWSRGKRPVKSSPALHLALGDAGEQKATGFLRRRGYRILDRNVRAGGVELDLVVRRGAVLAFVEVKTR
;
A
#
# COMPACT_ATOMS: atom_id res chain seq x y z
N MET A 1 18.97 39.30 -0.24
CA MET A 1 17.86 39.26 0.74
C MET A 1 16.54 39.12 -0.02
N SER A 2 15.70 38.16 0.40
CA SER A 2 14.25 38.01 0.15
C SER A 2 13.75 38.06 -1.30
N SER A 3 13.44 36.92 -1.91
CA SER A 3 12.15 36.20 -1.83
C SER A 3 11.06 36.77 -2.74
N ARG A 4 10.62 35.97 -3.72
CA ARG A 4 9.21 35.87 -4.13
C ARG A 4 9.01 34.57 -4.94
N LEU A 5 8.19 33.70 -4.39
CA LEU A 5 7.77 32.41 -4.96
C LEU A 5 6.88 32.63 -6.19
N PRO A 6 6.94 31.79 -7.23
CA PRO A 6 5.84 31.68 -8.18
C PRO A 6 4.83 30.64 -7.70
N ILE A 7 3.60 31.11 -7.57
CA ILE A 7 2.36 30.33 -7.49
C ILE A 7 2.20 29.60 -8.82
N GLY A 8 2.01 28.28 -8.78
CA GLY A 8 1.74 27.46 -9.96
C GLY A 8 0.87 26.27 -9.59
N VAL A 9 -0.44 26.47 -9.64
CA VAL A 9 -1.46 25.41 -9.63
C VAL A 9 -1.94 25.26 -11.07
N ALA A 10 -1.75 24.10 -11.69
CA ALA A 10 -2.66 23.52 -12.69
C ALA A 10 -2.11 22.20 -13.25
N THR A 11 -2.68 21.11 -12.72
CA THR A 11 -3.09 19.85 -13.34
C THR A 11 -2.97 19.76 -14.88
N THR A 12 -2.09 18.87 -15.36
CA THR A 12 -2.29 18.11 -16.60
C THR A 12 -1.61 16.74 -16.47
N TRP A 13 -2.39 15.69 -16.23
CA TRP A 13 -1.97 14.31 -16.46
C TRP A 13 -2.30 13.96 -17.91
N SER A 14 -1.30 13.84 -18.79
CA SER A 14 -1.48 13.21 -20.09
C SER A 14 -1.56 11.69 -19.89
N VAL A 15 -2.75 11.13 -20.11
CA VAL A 15 -2.95 9.68 -20.22
C VAL A 15 -3.28 9.37 -21.69
N PRO A 16 -2.43 8.66 -22.44
CA PRO A 16 -2.77 8.25 -23.80
C PRO A 16 -3.76 7.09 -23.79
N ILE A 17 -4.85 7.30 -24.54
CA ILE A 17 -5.92 6.36 -24.87
C ILE A 17 -5.38 5.23 -25.74
N GLY A 18 -5.66 3.98 -25.36
CA GLY A 18 -5.35 2.80 -26.17
C GLY A 18 -5.67 1.48 -25.46
N TYR A 19 -6.94 1.22 -25.15
CA TYR A 19 -7.39 -0.09 -24.66
C TYR A 19 -7.97 -0.92 -25.81
N LEU A 20 -7.20 -1.91 -26.26
CA LEU A 20 -7.69 -3.10 -26.95
C LEU A 20 -7.53 -4.29 -25.99
N LEU A 21 -8.64 -4.91 -25.60
CA LEU A 21 -8.73 -6.26 -25.01
C LEU A 21 -9.37 -7.17 -26.08
N PRO A 22 -9.25 -8.52 -26.06
CA PRO A 22 -8.82 -9.39 -24.96
C PRO A 22 -7.84 -10.53 -25.35
N ILE A 23 -7.09 -11.08 -24.38
CA ILE A 23 -6.66 -12.49 -24.44
C ILE A 23 -7.15 -13.16 -23.17
N ALA A 24 -8.14 -14.03 -23.33
CA ALA A 24 -8.64 -14.91 -22.30
C ALA A 24 -7.54 -15.94 -21.96
N LEU A 25 -6.88 -15.76 -20.82
CA LEU A 25 -6.14 -16.84 -20.19
C LEU A 25 -7.08 -17.58 -19.21
N PRO A 26 -7.20 -18.92 -19.29
CA PRO A 26 -8.04 -19.67 -18.37
C PRO A 26 -7.35 -19.70 -17.01
N TRP A 27 -7.79 -18.83 -16.09
CA TRP A 27 -7.30 -18.85 -14.72
C TRP A 27 -7.81 -20.11 -14.01
N SER A 28 -6.92 -21.09 -13.82
CA SER A 28 -7.15 -22.28 -13.00
C SER A 28 -7.48 -21.87 -11.56
N ARG A 29 -8.67 -22.26 -11.06
CA ARG A 29 -9.08 -22.05 -9.66
C ARG A 29 -8.24 -22.94 -8.75
N GLY A 30 -7.09 -22.43 -8.30
CA GLY A 30 -6.41 -22.94 -7.11
C GLY A 30 -7.37 -22.88 -5.91
N LYS A 31 -7.41 -23.96 -5.12
CA LYS A 31 -8.26 -24.12 -3.94
C LYS A 31 -8.20 -22.86 -3.06
N ARG A 32 -9.37 -22.28 -2.72
CA ARG A 32 -9.47 -21.16 -1.77
C ARG A 32 -8.97 -21.63 -0.41
N PRO A 33 -8.01 -20.94 0.24
CA PRO A 33 -7.62 -21.29 1.60
C PRO A 33 -8.81 -21.09 2.54
N VAL A 34 -9.02 -22.05 3.44
CA VAL A 34 -10.02 -21.98 4.50
C VAL A 34 -9.72 -20.74 5.36
N LYS A 35 -10.70 -19.83 5.50
CA LYS A 35 -10.58 -18.67 6.41
C LYS A 35 -10.46 -19.20 7.85
N SER A 36 -9.32 -18.94 8.49
CA SER A 36 -9.11 -19.21 9.91
C SER A 36 -10.04 -18.36 10.78
N SER A 37 -10.34 -18.83 12.00
CA SER A 37 -11.24 -18.15 12.94
C SER A 37 -10.85 -16.68 13.16
N PRO A 38 -11.84 -15.76 13.21
CA PRO A 38 -11.61 -14.31 13.18
C PRO A 38 -10.67 -13.78 14.27
N ALA A 39 -10.73 -14.33 15.50
CA ALA A 39 -9.86 -13.91 16.60
C ALA A 39 -8.37 -14.29 16.38
N LEU A 40 -8.10 -15.44 15.75
CA LEU A 40 -6.74 -15.87 15.44
C LEU A 40 -6.14 -15.00 14.33
N HIS A 41 -6.94 -14.67 13.31
CA HIS A 41 -6.52 -13.85 12.17
C HIS A 41 -6.21 -12.40 12.59
N LEU A 42 -6.95 -11.84 13.54
CA LEU A 42 -6.71 -10.49 14.09
C LEU A 42 -5.39 -10.42 14.89
N ALA A 43 -5.17 -11.37 15.80
CA ALA A 43 -3.95 -11.42 16.60
C ALA A 43 -2.69 -11.73 15.77
N LEU A 44 -2.81 -12.59 14.76
CA LEU A 44 -1.75 -12.85 13.78
C LEU A 44 -1.45 -11.59 12.97
N GLY A 45 -2.49 -10.87 12.52
CA GLY A 45 -2.36 -9.60 11.79
C GLY A 45 -1.53 -8.58 12.55
N ASP A 46 -1.88 -8.29 13.80
CA ASP A 46 -1.18 -7.29 14.64
C ASP A 46 0.30 -7.64 14.86
N ALA A 47 0.60 -8.91 15.15
CA ALA A 47 1.98 -9.36 15.34
C ALA A 47 2.80 -9.25 14.04
N GLY A 48 2.18 -9.58 12.91
CA GLY A 48 2.76 -9.38 11.58
C GLY A 48 3.07 -7.91 11.32
N GLU A 49 2.12 -7.03 11.61
CA GLU A 49 2.23 -5.59 11.38
C GLU A 49 3.32 -4.94 12.25
N GLN A 50 3.44 -5.36 13.51
CA GLN A 50 4.53 -4.93 14.39
C GLN A 50 5.90 -5.38 13.87
N LYS A 51 6.02 -6.63 13.42
CA LYS A 51 7.27 -7.15 12.84
C LYS A 51 7.65 -6.40 11.57
N ALA A 52 6.67 -6.12 10.70
CA ALA A 52 6.86 -5.34 9.49
C ALA A 52 7.31 -3.91 9.81
N THR A 53 6.65 -3.26 10.77
CA THR A 53 7.01 -1.92 11.27
C THR A 53 8.45 -1.88 11.77
N GLY A 54 8.84 -2.83 12.62
CA GLY A 54 10.20 -2.91 13.15
C GLY A 54 11.25 -3.12 12.05
N PHE A 55 10.95 -3.99 11.07
CA PHE A 55 11.81 -4.20 9.91
C PHE A 55 11.98 -2.94 9.07
N LEU A 56 10.89 -2.24 8.76
CA LEU A 56 10.90 -1.02 7.95
C LEU A 56 11.66 0.11 8.66
N ARG A 57 11.44 0.28 9.96
CA ARG A 57 12.20 1.24 10.79
C ARG A 57 13.71 0.98 10.74
N ARG A 58 14.14 -0.28 10.91
CA ARG A 58 15.57 -0.64 10.82
C ARG A 58 16.18 -0.38 9.44
N ARG A 59 15.37 -0.35 8.38
CA ARG A 59 15.80 0.00 7.02
C ARG A 59 15.73 1.50 6.69
N GLY A 60 15.47 2.33 7.70
CA GLY A 60 15.45 3.79 7.59
C GLY A 60 14.12 4.35 7.09
N TYR A 61 13.05 3.54 7.06
CA TYR A 61 11.72 4.05 6.77
C TYR A 61 11.07 4.67 8.02
N ARG A 62 10.45 5.82 7.85
CA ARG A 62 9.53 6.40 8.82
C ARG A 62 8.13 5.87 8.53
N ILE A 63 7.45 5.38 9.57
CA ILE A 63 6.03 5.04 9.49
C ILE A 63 5.25 6.36 9.51
N LEU A 64 4.41 6.57 8.49
CA LEU A 64 3.53 7.73 8.41
C LEU A 64 2.16 7.42 8.97
N ASP A 65 1.62 6.24 8.65
CA ASP A 65 0.31 5.81 9.14
C ASP A 65 0.17 4.28 9.13
N ARG A 66 -0.83 3.76 9.85
CA ARG A 66 -1.13 2.34 10.04
C ARG A 66 -2.64 2.11 9.90
N ASN A 67 -3.07 0.97 9.36
CA ASN A 67 -4.48 0.60 9.21
C ASN A 67 -5.32 1.69 8.51
N VAL A 68 -4.77 2.21 7.41
CA VAL A 68 -5.34 3.32 6.65
C VAL A 68 -6.55 2.86 5.87
N ARG A 69 -7.62 3.66 5.90
CA ARG A 69 -8.85 3.43 5.14
C ARG A 69 -9.15 4.66 4.30
N ALA A 70 -9.17 4.50 2.98
CA ALA A 70 -9.47 5.60 2.06
C ALA A 70 -10.07 5.07 0.76
N GLY A 71 -11.11 5.76 0.25
CA GLY A 71 -11.67 5.46 -1.07
C GLY A 71 -12.17 4.02 -1.27
N GLY A 72 -12.58 3.34 -0.20
CA GLY A 72 -13.02 1.93 -0.24
C GLY A 72 -11.89 0.90 -0.22
N VAL A 73 -10.64 1.32 -0.01
CA VAL A 73 -9.47 0.45 0.09
C VAL A 73 -8.90 0.53 1.52
N GLU A 74 -8.39 -0.59 2.00
CA GLU A 74 -7.65 -0.70 3.27
C GLU A 74 -6.16 -0.95 2.97
N LEU A 75 -5.28 -0.31 3.72
CA LEU A 75 -3.83 -0.46 3.63
C LEU A 75 -3.24 -0.65 5.03
N ASP A 76 -2.39 -1.65 5.21
CA ASP A 76 -1.81 -1.91 6.53
C ASP A 76 -0.84 -0.82 6.97
N LEU A 77 0.07 -0.37 6.11
CA LEU A 77 1.08 0.65 6.45
C LEU A 77 1.34 1.65 5.31
N VAL A 78 1.59 2.91 5.70
CA VAL A 78 2.14 3.94 4.82
C VAL A 78 3.49 4.38 5.36
N VAL A 79 4.54 4.29 4.54
CA VAL A 79 5.92 4.56 5.00
C VAL A 79 6.70 5.44 4.04
N ARG A 80 7.69 6.17 4.56
CA ARG A 80 8.55 7.07 3.77
C ARG A 80 10.03 6.93 4.09
N ARG A 81 10.87 6.97 3.06
CA ARG A 81 12.34 7.10 3.18
C ARG A 81 12.88 8.05 2.13
N GLY A 82 13.34 9.22 2.55
CA GLY A 82 13.72 10.29 1.62
C GLY A 82 12.53 10.69 0.73
N ALA A 83 12.73 10.60 -0.59
CA ALA A 83 11.69 10.87 -1.59
C ALA A 83 10.75 9.67 -1.85
N VAL A 84 11.02 8.50 -1.29
CA VAL A 84 10.20 7.29 -1.51
C VAL A 84 9.03 7.27 -0.55
N LEU A 85 7.81 7.24 -1.08
CA LEU A 85 6.57 6.92 -0.37
C LEU A 85 6.11 5.52 -0.80
N ALA A 86 5.83 4.63 0.15
CA ALA A 86 5.42 3.26 -0.11
C ALA A 86 4.18 2.88 0.69
N PHE A 87 3.29 2.14 0.03
CA PHE A 87 2.10 1.51 0.62
C PHE A 87 2.41 0.03 0.79
N VAL A 88 2.26 -0.49 2.01
CA VAL A 88 2.69 -1.85 2.35
C VAL A 88 1.52 -2.65 2.87
N GLU A 89 1.25 -3.76 2.20
CA GLU A 89 0.36 -4.83 2.65
C GLU A 89 1.17 -5.89 3.38
N VAL A 90 0.83 -6.17 4.63
CA VAL A 90 1.49 -7.13 5.50
C VAL A 90 0.79 -8.48 5.39
N LYS A 91 1.52 -9.49 4.92
CA LYS A 91 1.03 -10.88 4.87
C LYS A 91 1.70 -11.72 5.94
N THR A 92 0.91 -12.24 6.88
CA THR A 92 1.34 -13.32 7.77
C THR A 92 1.12 -14.66 7.08
N ARG A 93 2.19 -15.46 6.99
CA ARG A 93 2.15 -16.84 6.48
C ARG A 93 1.88 -17.82 7.60
#